data_AF-A0A0F8Y227-F1
#
_entry.id   AF-A0A0F8Y227-F1
#
_cell.length_a   1.000
_cell.length_b   1.000
_cell.length_c   1.000
_cell.angle_alpha   90.00
_cell.angle_beta   90.00
_cell.angle_gamma   90.00
#
_symmetry.space_group_name_H-M   'P 1'
#
loop_
_entity.id
_entity.type
_entity.pdbx_description
1 polymer ?
#
loop_
_entity_poly.entity_id
_entity_poly.type
_entity_poly.pdbx_seq_one_letter_code
_entity_poly.pdbx_strand_id
1 'polypeptide(L)'
;MLPLETVFVWAAIFIYSITFAFYTYALVFVSDWVYNRFVTNKRADTLIKRTYYYNNPWISKVMLQEAEDDQINDPERYSHVWLGNVWTKNDAQVFKGKYEILDFSTPAISELKYERFFYGADWGFARDPTVLI
;
A
#
# COMPACT_ATOMS: atom_id res chain seq x y z
N MET A 1 -38.43 -15.84 -1.29
CA MET A 1 -37.56 -16.24 -2.42
C MET A 1 -37.72 -15.22 -3.52
N LEU A 2 -36.84 -14.21 -3.53
CA LEU A 2 -36.49 -13.32 -4.64
C LEU A 2 -35.04 -12.87 -4.38
N PRO A 3 -34.23 -12.65 -5.42
CA PRO A 3 -32.78 -12.76 -5.36
C PRO A 3 -32.14 -11.42 -4.95
N LEU A 4 -31.24 -11.47 -3.97
CA LEU A 4 -30.34 -10.34 -3.70
C LEU A 4 -29.09 -10.53 -4.55
N GLU A 5 -29.09 -9.87 -5.70
CA GLU A 5 -27.85 -9.44 -6.32
C GLU A 5 -27.15 -8.49 -5.35
N THR A 6 -25.93 -8.82 -4.94
CA THR A 6 -25.03 -7.84 -4.30
C THR A 6 -23.62 -8.08 -4.78
N VAL A 7 -23.31 -7.28 -5.79
CA VAL A 7 -22.04 -6.79 -6.32
C VAL A 7 -20.84 -6.89 -5.34
N PHE A 8 -19.74 -7.47 -5.81
CA PHE A 8 -18.41 -7.25 -5.22
C PHE A 8 -17.93 -5.83 -5.54
N VAL A 9 -17.73 -5.00 -4.52
CA VAL A 9 -17.09 -3.68 -4.66
C VAL A 9 -16.11 -3.48 -3.50
N TRP A 10 -14.86 -3.18 -3.85
CA TRP A 10 -13.94 -2.47 -2.96
C TRP A 10 -14.58 -1.15 -2.53
N ALA A 11 -14.78 -0.97 -1.22
CA ALA A 11 -15.46 0.14 -0.55
C ALA A 11 -16.99 0.23 -0.80
N ALA A 12 -17.76 -0.09 0.24
CA ALA A 12 -19.16 0.31 0.36
C ALA A 12 -19.41 0.86 1.78
N ILE A 13 -19.68 2.17 1.87
CA ILE A 13 -20.16 2.85 3.07
C ILE A 13 -21.69 2.89 2.97
N PHE A 14 -22.38 2.10 3.78
CA PHE A 14 -23.83 2.23 3.99
C PHE A 14 -24.08 3.02 5.27
N ILE A 15 -24.52 4.28 5.15
CA ILE A 15 -24.99 5.10 6.28
C ILE A 15 -26.52 5.10 6.23
N TYR A 16 -27.14 4.21 7.01
CA TYR A 16 -28.56 4.30 7.36
C TYR A 16 -28.67 4.39 8.88
N SER A 17 -29.13 5.56 9.36
CA SER A 17 -29.39 5.89 10.77
C SER A 17 -28.15 5.99 11.69
N ILE A 18 -28.00 7.14 12.35
CA ILE A 18 -26.93 7.47 13.29
C ILE A 18 -27.12 6.64 14.57
N THR A 19 -26.65 5.40 14.56
CA THR A 19 -26.52 4.59 15.77
C THR A 19 -25.23 3.77 15.75
N PHE A 20 -24.71 3.44 14.56
CA PHE A 20 -23.44 2.72 14.40
C PHE A 20 -22.67 3.26 13.19
N ALA A 21 -21.35 3.39 13.33
CA ALA A 21 -20.44 3.68 12.23
C ALA A 21 -19.62 2.42 11.93
N PHE A 22 -19.62 1.98 10.68
CA PHE A 22 -18.84 0.83 10.21
C PHE A 22 -17.62 1.32 9.44
N TYR A 23 -16.44 0.81 9.80
CA TYR A 23 -15.19 1.09 9.11
C TYR A 23 -14.57 -0.23 8.66
N THR A 24 -14.23 -0.33 7.37
CA THR A 24 -13.41 -1.40 6.81
C THR A 24 -12.15 -0.76 6.21
N TYR A 25 -10.97 -1.26 6.57
CA TYR A 25 -9.71 -0.67 6.15
C TYR A 25 -8.60 -1.72 6.14
N ALA A 26 -7.66 -1.57 5.21
CA ALA A 26 -6.36 -2.24 5.24
C ALA A 26 -5.37 -1.32 5.97
N LEU A 27 -4.69 -1.85 6.99
CA LEU A 27 -3.92 -1.04 7.93
C LEU A 27 -2.54 -0.66 7.39
N VAL A 28 -2.38 0.57 6.92
CA VAL A 28 -1.10 1.01 6.36
C VAL A 28 -0.11 1.39 7.47
N PHE A 29 -0.48 2.29 8.39
CA PHE A 29 0.43 2.77 9.43
C PHE A 29 -0.21 2.79 10.83
N VAL A 30 0.60 2.61 11.87
CA VAL A 30 0.18 2.75 13.28
C VAL A 30 -0.26 4.18 13.60
N SER A 31 0.31 5.17 12.91
CA SER A 31 -0.04 6.59 13.05
C SER A 31 -1.34 6.98 12.36
N ASP A 32 -1.96 6.07 11.57
CA ASP A 32 -3.26 6.35 10.96
C ASP A 32 -4.29 6.63 12.06
N TRP A 33 -5.09 7.69 11.86
CA TRP A 33 -6.07 8.16 12.84
C TRP A 33 -7.08 7.06 13.19
N VAL A 34 -7.42 6.18 12.24
CA VAL A 34 -8.35 5.05 12.48
C VAL A 34 -7.71 4.02 13.42
N TYR A 35 -6.47 3.60 13.12
CA TYR A 35 -5.75 2.63 13.96
C TYR A 35 -5.49 3.21 15.35
N ASN A 36 -5.08 4.47 15.42
CA ASN A 36 -4.85 5.14 16.68
C ASN A 36 -6.13 5.26 17.51
N ARG A 37 -7.24 5.71 16.91
CA ARG A 37 -8.51 5.97 17.60
C ARG A 37 -9.24 4.72 18.06
N PHE A 38 -9.14 3.62 17.31
CA PHE A 38 -9.95 2.43 17.58
C PHE A 38 -9.12 1.25 18.08
N VAL A 39 -7.88 1.06 17.60
CA VAL A 39 -7.03 -0.08 18.00
C VAL A 39 -6.09 0.29 19.14
N THR A 40 -5.37 1.40 19.04
CA THR A 40 -4.39 1.83 20.05
C THR A 40 -5.10 2.41 21.28
N ASN A 41 -5.97 3.40 21.07
CA ASN A 41 -6.74 4.07 22.11
C ASN A 41 -8.17 3.52 22.19
N LYS A 42 -8.27 2.22 22.52
CA LYS A 42 -9.55 1.49 22.52
C LYS A 42 -10.62 2.22 23.33
N ARG A 43 -11.72 2.59 22.68
CA ARG A 43 -12.90 3.15 23.35
C ARG A 43 -13.84 2.03 23.81
N ALA A 44 -14.54 2.26 24.92
CA ALA A 44 -15.46 1.29 25.50
C ALA A 44 -16.67 0.98 24.59
N ASP A 45 -17.04 1.93 23.72
CA ASP A 45 -18.14 1.85 22.76
C ASP A 45 -17.74 1.22 21.41
N THR A 46 -16.56 0.61 21.32
CA THR A 46 -16.03 0.06 20.06
C THR A 46 -15.98 -1.46 20.07
N LEU A 47 -16.64 -2.09 19.10
CA LEU A 47 -16.46 -3.51 18.76
C LEU A 47 -15.45 -3.64 17.62
N ILE A 48 -14.37 -4.38 17.86
CA ILE A 48 -13.33 -4.66 16.86
C ILE A 48 -13.40 -6.15 16.52
N LYS A 49 -13.61 -6.47 15.24
CA LYS A 49 -13.55 -7.84 14.73
C LYS A 49 -12.48 -7.91 13.66
N ARG A 50 -11.43 -8.71 13.90
CA ARG A 50 -10.46 -9.07 12.86
C ARG A 50 -11.04 -10.20 12.02
N THR A 51 -10.94 -10.06 10.71
CA THR A 51 -11.35 -11.07 9.73
C THR A 51 -10.17 -11.38 8.83
N TYR A 52 -9.88 -12.65 8.66
CA TYR A 52 -8.75 -13.11 7.85
C TYR A 52 -9.25 -13.80 6.58
N TYR A 53 -8.39 -13.87 5.56
CA TYR A 53 -8.71 -14.49 4.27
C TYR A 53 -9.11 -15.97 4.42
N TYR A 54 -8.44 -16.72 5.31
CA TYR A 54 -8.75 -18.13 5.59
C TYR A 54 -10.08 -18.35 6.34
N ASN A 55 -10.72 -17.29 6.83
CA ASN A 55 -12.07 -17.38 7.40
C ASN A 55 -13.18 -17.07 6.38
N ASN A 56 -12.82 -16.78 5.13
CA ASN A 56 -13.78 -16.50 4.07
C ASN A 56 -14.19 -17.81 3.35
N PRO A 57 -15.44 -18.29 3.49
CA PRO A 57 -15.90 -19.51 2.83
C PRO A 57 -16.06 -19.35 1.30
N TRP A 58 -16.00 -18.12 0.78
CA TRP A 58 -16.09 -17.81 -0.65
C TRP A 58 -14.76 -17.40 -1.27
N ILE A 59 -13.64 -17.68 -0.60
CA ILE A 59 -12.32 -17.33 -1.14
C ILE A 59 -12.03 -18.13 -2.42
N SER A 60 -11.48 -17.44 -3.43
CA SER A 60 -11.13 -18.07 -4.69
C SER A 60 -9.83 -18.86 -4.57
N LYS A 61 -9.67 -19.90 -5.39
CA LYS A 61 -8.40 -20.66 -5.47
C LYS A 61 -7.23 -19.78 -5.90
N VAL A 62 -7.48 -18.79 -6.75
CA VAL A 62 -6.46 -17.82 -7.20
C VAL A 62 -5.94 -17.03 -6.01
N MET A 63 -6.82 -16.49 -5.17
CA MET A 63 -6.42 -15.75 -3.98
C MET A 63 -5.66 -16.62 -2.96
N LEU A 64 -6.02 -17.91 -2.83
CA LEU A 64 -5.26 -18.82 -1.97
C LEU A 64 -3.84 -19.01 -2.49
N GLN A 65 -3.67 -19.20 -3.80
CA GLN A 65 -2.36 -19.36 -4.41
C GLN A 65 -1.51 -18.09 -4.25
N GLU A 66 -2.08 -16.92 -4.50
CA GLU A 66 -1.39 -15.63 -4.31
C GLU A 66 -0.95 -15.43 -2.85
N ALA A 67 -1.77 -15.87 -1.88
CA ALA A 67 -1.41 -15.81 -0.46
C ALA A 67 -0.24 -16.73 -0.11
N GLU A 68 -0.23 -17.95 -0.65
CA GLU A 68 0.87 -18.91 -0.48
C GLU A 68 2.16 -18.42 -1.15
N ASP A 69 2.05 -17.85 -2.35
CA ASP A 69 3.19 -17.28 -3.08
C ASP A 69 3.78 -16.08 -2.34
N ASP A 70 2.93 -15.17 -1.84
CA ASP A 70 3.36 -14.04 -1.01
C ASP A 70 3.98 -14.53 0.32
N GLN A 71 3.43 -15.59 0.94
CA GLN A 71 3.97 -16.14 2.19
C GLN A 71 5.42 -16.62 2.03
N ILE A 72 5.78 -17.15 0.86
CA ILE A 72 7.12 -17.67 0.57
C ILE A 72 8.05 -16.53 0.11
N ASN A 73 7.58 -15.69 -0.81
CA ASN A 73 8.43 -14.75 -1.55
C ASN A 73 8.51 -13.36 -0.92
N ASP A 74 7.44 -12.89 -0.26
CA ASP A 74 7.38 -11.59 0.41
C ASP A 74 6.60 -11.71 1.73
N PRO A 75 7.20 -12.28 2.80
CA PRO A 75 6.54 -12.49 4.09
C PRO A 75 5.98 -11.21 4.72
N GLU A 76 6.54 -10.05 4.38
CA GLU A 76 6.08 -8.74 4.86
C GLU A 76 4.78 -8.34 4.15
N ARG A 77 4.75 -8.46 2.81
CA ARG A 77 3.52 -8.29 2.03
C ARG A 77 2.47 -9.31 2.46
N TYR A 78 2.86 -10.55 2.73
CA TYR A 78 1.97 -11.56 3.29
C TYR A 78 1.30 -11.08 4.59
N SER A 79 2.13 -10.65 5.54
CA SER A 79 1.69 -10.13 6.84
C SER A 79 0.72 -8.95 6.72
N HIS A 80 0.99 -8.01 5.82
CA HIS A 80 0.13 -6.85 5.64
C HIS A 80 -1.16 -7.16 4.86
N VAL A 81 -1.03 -7.70 3.65
CA VAL A 81 -2.15 -7.88 2.71
C VAL A 81 -3.08 -8.99 3.18
N TRP A 82 -2.53 -10.10 3.68
CA TRP A 82 -3.31 -11.29 3.99
C TRP A 82 -3.64 -11.42 5.47
N LEU A 83 -2.77 -10.97 6.37
CA LEU A 83 -3.01 -11.01 7.83
C LEU A 83 -3.51 -9.67 8.42
N GLY A 84 -3.54 -8.59 7.62
CA GLY A 84 -4.04 -7.28 8.06
C GLY A 84 -3.17 -6.63 9.15
N ASN A 85 -1.89 -6.99 9.21
CA ASN A 85 -0.95 -6.30 10.09
C ASN A 85 -0.57 -4.93 9.51
N VAL A 86 -0.16 -4.02 10.39
CA VAL A 86 0.38 -2.72 9.97
C VAL A 86 1.61 -2.92 9.10
N TRP A 87 1.76 -2.12 8.06
CA TRP A 87 2.94 -2.18 7.20
C TRP A 87 4.17 -1.79 8.02
N THR A 88 5.16 -2.68 8.09
CA THR A 88 6.39 -2.47 8.86
C THR A 88 7.60 -2.11 8.02
N LYS A 89 7.52 -2.04 6.67
CA LYS A 89 8.68 -1.59 5.89
C LYS A 89 9.02 -0.17 6.27
N ASN A 90 10.29 -0.01 6.67
CA ASN A 90 10.96 1.26 6.69
C ASN A 90 11.36 1.60 5.24
N ASP A 91 10.39 2.11 4.47
CA ASP A 91 10.57 2.56 3.07
C ASP A 91 11.32 3.89 2.98
N ALA A 92 12.40 4.07 3.76
CA ALA A 92 13.22 5.28 3.65
C ALA A 92 13.96 5.37 2.29
N GLN A 93 13.87 4.36 1.42
CA GLN A 93 14.41 4.39 0.06
C GLN A 93 13.46 3.74 -0.95
N VAL A 94 12.87 4.57 -1.82
CA VAL A 94 11.98 4.19 -2.93
C VAL A 94 12.60 3.13 -3.86
N PHE A 95 13.93 3.09 -3.97
CA PHE A 95 14.69 2.17 -4.83
C PHE A 95 15.47 1.08 -4.08
N LYS A 96 15.12 0.76 -2.82
CA LYS A 96 15.86 -0.26 -2.05
C LYS A 96 15.97 -1.58 -2.82
N GLY A 97 17.21 -2.01 -3.07
CA GLY A 97 17.52 -3.25 -3.80
C GLY A 97 17.22 -3.21 -5.30
N LYS A 98 16.85 -2.05 -5.86
CA LYS A 98 16.54 -1.84 -7.28
C LYS A 98 17.46 -0.78 -7.92
N TYR A 99 18.71 -0.72 -7.48
CA TYR A 99 19.73 0.11 -8.10
C TYR A 99 21.04 -0.66 -8.20
N GLU A 100 21.86 -0.27 -9.17
CA GLU A 100 23.24 -0.72 -9.34
C GLU A 100 24.15 0.50 -9.49
N ILE A 101 25.42 0.35 -9.12
CA ILE A 101 26.45 1.38 -9.31
C ILE A 101 27.29 0.95 -10.50
N LEU A 102 27.34 1.78 -11.53
CA LEU A 102 28.07 1.51 -12.77
C LEU A 102 28.99 2.68 -13.10
N ASP A 103 30.07 2.39 -13.83
CA ASP A 103 30.91 3.41 -14.43
C ASP A 103 30.15 4.11 -15.57
N PHE A 104 30.28 5.43 -15.68
CA PHE A 104 29.65 6.23 -16.72
C PHE A 104 30.69 7.04 -17.49
N SER A 105 30.73 6.86 -18.81
CA SER A 105 31.47 7.72 -19.74
C SER A 105 30.49 8.58 -20.53
N THR A 106 30.77 9.88 -20.65
CA THR A 106 29.92 10.79 -21.43
C THR A 106 29.98 10.41 -22.92
N PRO A 107 28.86 9.98 -23.54
CA PRO A 107 28.86 9.59 -24.95
C PRO A 107 28.95 10.80 -25.87
N ALA A 108 29.42 10.60 -27.11
CA ALA A 108 29.39 11.64 -28.12
C ALA A 108 27.94 12.00 -28.48
N ILE A 109 27.66 13.26 -28.86
CA ILE A 109 26.30 13.70 -29.21
C ILE A 109 25.70 12.83 -30.33
N SER A 110 26.54 12.43 -31.30
CA SER A 110 26.15 11.55 -32.41
C SER A 110 25.72 10.15 -31.99
N GLU A 111 26.05 9.72 -30.77
CA GLU A 111 25.68 8.40 -30.23
C GLU A 111 24.36 8.45 -29.45
N LEU A 112 23.80 9.65 -29.22
CA LEU A 112 22.56 9.82 -28.47
C LEU A 112 21.33 9.57 -29.37
N LYS A 113 20.32 8.87 -28.82
CA LYS A 113 19.06 8.53 -29.52
C LYS A 113 18.34 9.73 -30.16
N TYR A 114 18.56 10.94 -29.64
CA TYR A 114 17.95 12.19 -30.13
C TYR A 114 18.98 13.29 -30.41
N GLU A 115 20.26 12.93 -30.55
CA GLU A 115 21.36 13.87 -30.82
C GLU A 115 21.42 15.05 -29.83
N ARG A 116 20.96 14.84 -28.59
CA ARG A 116 20.95 15.86 -27.53
C ARG A 116 20.91 15.23 -26.15
N PHE A 117 21.39 15.98 -25.15
CA PHE A 117 21.19 15.66 -23.75
C PHE A 117 19.82 16.17 -23.27
N PHE A 118 19.24 15.45 -22.31
CA PHE A 118 18.10 15.93 -21.53
C PHE A 118 18.61 16.42 -20.20
N TYR A 119 18.07 17.55 -19.75
CA TYR A 119 18.40 18.14 -18.47
C TYR A 119 17.18 18.09 -17.55
N GLY A 120 17.42 17.77 -16.29
CA GLY A 120 16.44 17.81 -15.21
C GLY A 120 16.70 19.00 -14.30
N ALA A 121 15.62 19.63 -13.84
CA ALA A 121 15.70 20.66 -12.82
C ALA A 121 14.68 20.36 -11.71
N ASP A 122 15.14 20.41 -10.47
CA ASP A 122 14.30 20.40 -9.28
C ASP A 122 14.60 21.67 -8.48
N TRP A 123 13.61 22.55 -8.38
CA TRP A 123 13.77 23.85 -7.73
C TRP A 123 13.41 23.72 -6.25
N GLY A 124 14.42 23.84 -5.39
CA GLY A 124 14.21 23.84 -3.95
C GLY A 124 13.41 25.05 -3.49
N PHE A 125 12.60 24.86 -2.44
CA PHE A 125 11.86 25.95 -1.79
C PHE A 125 12.54 26.41 -0.49
N ALA A 126 12.64 27.73 -0.30
CA ALA A 126 13.23 28.37 0.88
C ALA A 126 14.69 27.98 1.18
N ARG A 127 14.90 26.98 2.05
CA ARG A 127 16.24 26.48 2.43
C ARG A 127 16.59 25.16 1.72
N ASP A 128 15.63 24.59 1.00
CA ASP A 128 15.85 23.37 0.27
C ASP A 128 16.76 23.66 -0.94
N PRO A 129 17.72 22.78 -1.24
CA PRO A 129 18.65 22.99 -2.34
C PRO A 129 17.95 22.84 -3.71
N THR A 130 18.41 23.62 -4.69
CA THR A 130 18.09 23.40 -6.10
C THR A 130 19.06 22.40 -6.71
N VAL A 131 18.56 21.48 -7.54
CA VAL A 131 19.34 20.48 -8.26
C VAL A 131 19.16 20.65 -9.76
N LEU A 132 20.27 20.61 -10.50
CA LEU A 132 20.32 20.54 -11.97
C LEU A 132 21.17 19.33 -12.37
N ILE A 133 20.68 18.52 -13.32
CA ILE A 133 21.35 17.35 -13.89
C ILE A 133 21.27 17.42 -15.41
#